data_AF-Q30PU6-F1
#
_entry.id   AF-Q30PU6-F1
#
_cell.length_a   1.000
_cell.length_b   1.000
_cell.length_c   1.000
_cell.angle_alpha   90.00
_cell.angle_beta   90.00
_cell.angle_gamma   90.00
#
_symmetry.space_group_name_H-M   'P 1'
#
loop_
_entity.id
_entity.type
_entity.pdbx_description
1 polymer ?
#
loop_
_entity_poly.entity_id
_entity_poly.type
_entity_poly.pdbx_seq_one_letter_code
_entity_poly.pdbx_strand_id
1 'polypeptide(L)'
;MKKSITAKTFTPLYDEVEDRLRVVVNYNDISDRVDFMITRSFILNLIPSAEEFILKHYNAEPPLAQSISISSETDAKESESFSETDAINLELFRTEEELLLEVNFSFDKTTKQTVLSLSSKNVIAKIALDESTLQKIIYVIKSAIPFMKWGISRHF
;
A
#
# COMPACT_ATOMS: atom_id res chain seq x y z
N MET A 1 -8.87 15.54 18.10
CA MET A 1 -7.45 15.46 17.72
C MET A 1 -7.25 14.12 17.02
N LYS A 2 -6.54 14.06 15.89
CA LYS A 2 -6.36 12.78 15.16
C LYS A 2 -5.39 11.87 15.91
N LYS A 3 -5.67 10.56 15.98
CA LYS A 3 -4.72 9.55 16.47
C LYS A 3 -3.54 9.50 15.49
N SER A 4 -2.30 9.52 15.98
CA SER A 4 -1.10 9.36 15.15
C SER A 4 -0.47 8.01 15.45
N ILE A 5 -0.23 7.19 14.43
CA ILE A 5 0.41 5.88 14.55
C ILE A 5 1.62 5.78 13.62
N THR A 6 2.57 4.91 13.97
CA THR A 6 3.66 4.52 13.08
C THR A 6 3.25 3.24 12.34
N ALA A 7 3.20 3.31 11.01
CA ALA A 7 2.94 2.14 10.18
C ALA A 7 4.18 1.25 10.13
N LYS A 8 3.96 -0.07 10.17
CA LYS A 8 4.98 -1.13 10.11
C LYS A 8 4.67 -2.15 9.02
N THR A 9 3.39 -2.41 8.77
CA THR A 9 2.91 -3.35 7.75
C THR A 9 1.84 -2.70 6.89
N PHE A 10 1.73 -3.13 5.63
CA PHE A 10 0.70 -2.72 4.69
C PHE A 10 0.13 -3.97 4.01
N THR A 11 -1.15 -4.26 4.24
CA THR A 11 -1.82 -5.41 3.62
C THR A 11 -3.02 -4.91 2.80
N PRO A 12 -2.86 -4.73 1.48
CA PRO A 12 -3.95 -4.35 0.60
C PRO A 12 -4.84 -5.55 0.27
N LEU A 13 -6.14 -5.31 0.23
CA LEU A 13 -7.19 -6.27 -0.05
C LEU A 13 -8.24 -5.59 -0.88
N TYR A 14 -8.63 -6.19 -1.99
CA TYR A 14 -9.69 -5.66 -2.81
C TYR A 14 -11.06 -6.19 -2.36
N ASP A 15 -11.98 -5.28 -2.10
CA ASP A 15 -13.38 -5.60 -1.84
C ASP A 15 -14.16 -5.52 -3.17
N GLU A 16 -14.57 -6.69 -3.67
CA GLU A 16 -15.30 -6.78 -4.93
C GLU A 16 -16.72 -6.24 -4.85
N VAL A 17 -17.33 -6.23 -3.67
CA VAL A 17 -18.73 -5.81 -3.46
C VAL A 17 -18.81 -4.30 -3.47
N GLU A 18 -17.84 -3.64 -2.83
CA GLU A 18 -17.83 -2.17 -2.73
C GLU A 18 -17.01 -1.46 -3.81
N ASP A 19 -16.29 -2.19 -4.67
CA ASP A 19 -15.36 -1.65 -5.69
C ASP A 19 -14.27 -0.75 -5.08
N ARG A 20 -13.69 -1.20 -3.95
CA ARG A 20 -12.75 -0.43 -3.12
C ARG A 20 -11.55 -1.27 -2.72
N LEU A 21 -10.43 -0.59 -2.47
CA LEU A 21 -9.26 -1.22 -1.88
C LEU A 21 -9.23 -0.91 -0.38
N ARG A 22 -9.10 -1.95 0.44
CA ARG A 22 -8.81 -1.82 1.86
C ARG A 22 -7.32 -2.04 2.09
N VAL A 23 -6.65 -1.14 2.79
CA VAL A 23 -5.25 -1.29 3.18
C VAL A 23 -5.19 -1.39 4.70
N VAL A 24 -4.92 -2.59 5.20
CA VAL A 24 -4.77 -2.85 6.64
C VAL A 24 -3.34 -2.48 7.04
N VAL A 25 -3.22 -1.47 7.89
CA VAL A 25 -1.97 -1.05 8.51
C VAL A 25 -1.83 -1.72 9.86
N ASN A 26 -0.62 -2.21 10.17
CA ASN A 26 -0.28 -2.86 11.44
C ASN A 26 -1.19 -4.06 11.80
N TYR A 27 -1.43 -4.97 10.85
CA TYR A 27 -2.40 -6.06 11.04
C TYR A 27 -2.15 -6.94 12.26
N ASN A 28 -0.88 -7.08 12.69
CA ASN A 28 -0.44 -7.85 13.86
C ASN A 28 -0.54 -7.09 15.20
N ASP A 29 -0.79 -5.77 15.18
CA ASP A 29 -0.79 -4.92 16.37
C ASP A 29 -2.18 -4.31 16.52
N ILE A 30 -3.07 -5.00 17.24
CA ILE A 30 -4.48 -4.60 17.41
C ILE A 30 -4.60 -3.17 17.97
N SER A 31 -3.65 -2.73 18.80
CA SER A 31 -3.70 -1.41 19.43
C SER A 31 -3.46 -0.27 18.42
N ASP A 32 -2.66 -0.52 17.39
CA ASP A 32 -2.28 0.44 16.35
C ASP A 32 -2.75 0.01 14.95
N ARG A 33 -3.61 -0.99 14.86
CA ARG A 33 -4.23 -1.44 13.62
C ARG A 33 -5.19 -0.38 13.09
N VAL A 34 -5.13 -0.15 11.78
CA VAL A 34 -6.05 0.75 11.06
C VAL A 34 -6.36 0.17 9.71
N ASP A 35 -7.65 0.06 9.39
CA ASP A 35 -8.13 -0.44 8.11
C ASP A 35 -8.52 0.76 7.24
N PHE A 36 -7.63 1.20 6.34
CA PHE A 36 -7.93 2.32 5.45
C PHE A 36 -8.74 1.85 4.25
N MET A 37 -9.86 2.51 3.97
CA MET A 37 -10.60 2.34 2.72
C MET A 37 -10.14 3.36 1.70
N ILE A 38 -9.82 2.89 0.51
CA ILE A 38 -9.36 3.71 -0.60
C ILE A 38 -10.31 3.49 -1.77
N THR A 39 -10.91 4.58 -2.24
CA THR A 39 -11.79 4.51 -3.40
C THR A 39 -10.98 4.29 -4.67
N ARG A 40 -11.62 3.70 -5.68
CA ARG A 40 -11.07 3.60 -7.03
C ARG A 40 -10.56 4.93 -7.57
N SER A 41 -11.37 5.99 -7.45
CA SER A 41 -10.97 7.32 -7.94
C SER A 41 -9.73 7.86 -7.24
N PHE A 42 -9.56 7.58 -5.94
CA PHE A 42 -8.38 7.98 -5.21
C PHE A 42 -7.14 7.21 -5.69
N ILE A 43 -7.26 5.89 -5.90
CA ILE A 43 -6.17 5.04 -6.40
C ILE A 43 -5.70 5.48 -7.79
N LEU A 44 -6.65 5.79 -8.68
CA LEU A 44 -6.34 6.23 -10.04
C LEU A 44 -5.52 7.53 -10.07
N ASN A 45 -5.62 8.36 -9.03
CA ASN A 45 -4.79 9.56 -8.87
C ASN A 45 -3.50 9.27 -8.08
N LEU A 46 -3.58 8.38 -7.08
CA LEU A 46 -2.48 8.07 -6.18
C LEU A 46 -1.32 7.37 -6.91
N ILE A 47 -1.60 6.34 -7.71
CA ILE A 47 -0.55 5.52 -8.34
C ILE A 47 0.33 6.37 -9.27
N PRO A 48 -0.22 7.13 -10.25
CA PRO A 48 0.60 7.98 -11.10
C PRO A 48 1.39 9.03 -10.33
N SER A 49 0.78 9.63 -9.30
CA SER A 49 1.43 10.64 -8.46
C SER A 49 2.61 10.06 -7.65
N ALA A 50 2.46 8.83 -7.17
CA ALA A 50 3.52 8.13 -6.45
C ALA A 50 4.66 7.72 -7.38
N GLU A 51 4.35 7.24 -8.60
CA GLU A 51 5.35 6.91 -9.61
C GLU A 51 6.14 8.14 -10.07
N GLU A 52 5.47 9.28 -10.31
CA GLU A 52 6.12 10.55 -10.63
C GLU A 52 7.05 11.01 -9.49
N PHE A 53 6.61 10.88 -8.23
CA PHE A 53 7.42 11.21 -7.07
C PHE A 53 8.68 10.34 -6.98
N ILE A 54 8.54 9.03 -7.17
CA ILE A 54 9.67 8.09 -7.15
C ILE A 54 10.68 8.44 -8.24
N LEU A 55 10.19 8.64 -9.47
CA LEU A 55 11.05 9.01 -10.60
C LEU A 55 11.80 10.32 -10.32
N LYS A 56 11.11 11.34 -9.80
CA LYS A 56 11.69 12.66 -9.51
C LYS A 56 12.77 12.65 -8.44
N HIS A 57 12.60 11.85 -7.38
CA HIS A 57 13.46 11.90 -6.20
C HIS A 57 14.50 10.79 -6.14
N TYR A 58 14.25 9.66 -6.78
CA TYR A 58 15.14 8.50 -6.80
C TYR A 58 15.72 8.20 -8.19
N ASN A 59 15.25 8.85 -9.26
CA ASN A 59 15.60 8.53 -10.65
C ASN A 59 15.40 7.05 -11.00
N ALA A 60 14.42 6.43 -10.35
CA ALA A 60 14.11 5.02 -10.51
C ALA A 60 12.87 4.86 -11.38
N GLU A 61 12.98 4.02 -12.40
CA GLU A 61 11.81 3.62 -13.17
C GLU A 61 10.92 2.72 -12.31
N PRO A 62 9.58 2.83 -12.45
CA PRO A 62 8.68 1.92 -11.77
C PRO A 62 9.04 0.47 -12.15
N PRO A 63 9.06 -0.47 -11.18
CA PRO A 63 9.39 -1.85 -11.47
C PRO A 63 8.45 -2.40 -12.55
N LEU A 64 9.00 -2.77 -13.70
CA LEU A 64 8.26 -3.47 -14.74
C LEU A 64 7.69 -4.75 -14.11
N ALA A 65 6.39 -4.98 -14.33
CA ALA A 65 5.59 -6.08 -13.78
C ALA A 65 6.18 -7.50 -14.01
N GLN A 66 7.30 -7.63 -14.72
CA GLN A 66 8.00 -8.87 -15.05
C GLN A 66 9.07 -9.30 -14.03
N SER A 67 9.39 -8.51 -13.00
CA SER A 67 10.48 -8.83 -12.06
C SER A 67 10.04 -9.30 -10.67
N ILE A 68 8.74 -9.34 -10.38
CA ILE A 68 8.21 -9.94 -9.15
C ILE A 68 7.13 -10.93 -9.56
N SER A 69 7.52 -12.19 -9.69
CA SER A 69 6.60 -13.31 -9.85
C SER A 69 5.78 -13.46 -8.57
N ILE A 70 4.59 -12.85 -8.54
CA ILE A 70 3.53 -13.28 -7.63
C ILE A 70 3.00 -14.58 -8.23
N SER A 71 3.68 -15.69 -7.93
CA SER A 71 3.27 -17.02 -8.37
C SER A 71 1.95 -17.37 -7.70
N SER A 72 0.87 -17.21 -8.47
CA SER A 72 -0.31 -18.04 -8.29
C SER A 72 0.11 -19.44 -8.71
N GLU A 73 0.36 -20.29 -7.70
CA GLU A 73 0.56 -21.74 -7.77
C GLU A 73 1.93 -22.24 -8.31
N THR A 74 2.63 -22.94 -7.42
CA THR A 74 3.74 -23.90 -7.68
C THR A 74 4.97 -23.39 -8.43
N ASP A 75 6.00 -22.97 -7.69
CA ASP A 75 7.30 -23.65 -7.69
C ASP A 75 8.23 -23.08 -6.61
N ALA A 76 8.85 -23.98 -5.85
CA ALA A 76 9.78 -23.66 -4.78
C ALA A 76 11.12 -23.19 -5.35
N LYS A 77 11.51 -21.93 -5.08
CA LYS A 77 12.83 -21.50 -4.57
C LYS A 77 12.96 -19.98 -4.56
N GLU A 78 13.63 -19.49 -3.52
CA GLU A 78 14.05 -18.11 -3.22
C GLU A 78 12.99 -17.21 -2.57
N SER A 79 12.80 -17.46 -1.28
CA SER A 79 12.07 -16.65 -0.31
C SER A 79 12.82 -15.36 0.03
N GLU A 80 12.48 -14.25 -0.62
CA GLU A 80 12.68 -12.90 -0.08
C GLU A 80 11.36 -12.41 0.56
N SER A 81 11.24 -12.67 1.87
CA SER A 81 10.31 -12.12 2.87
C SER A 81 9.03 -11.39 2.43
N PHE A 82 8.16 -12.02 1.64
CA PHE A 82 6.72 -11.80 1.81
C PHE A 82 6.29 -12.68 2.98
N SER A 83 6.13 -12.09 4.17
CA SER A 83 5.48 -12.81 5.26
C SER A 83 4.05 -13.07 4.82
N GLU A 84 3.69 -14.33 4.63
CA GLU A 84 2.30 -14.73 4.40
C GLU A 84 1.44 -14.09 5.49
N THR A 85 0.47 -13.26 5.08
CA THR A 85 -0.45 -12.65 6.02
C THR A 85 -1.50 -13.69 6.38
N ASP A 86 -1.70 -13.94 7.67
CA ASP A 86 -2.74 -14.83 8.14
C ASP A 86 -4.13 -14.22 7.87
N ALA A 87 -4.79 -14.70 6.83
CA ALA A 87 -6.11 -14.25 6.40
C ALA A 87 -7.19 -14.42 7.48
N ILE A 88 -7.03 -15.40 8.38
CA ILE A 88 -7.98 -15.66 9.46
C ILE A 88 -7.92 -14.53 10.49
N ASN A 89 -6.70 -14.17 10.93
CA ASN A 89 -6.51 -13.06 11.87
C ASN A 89 -6.92 -11.71 11.25
N LEU A 90 -6.72 -11.55 9.95
CA LEU A 90 -7.05 -10.32 9.27
C LEU A 90 -8.55 -10.00 9.35
N GLU A 91 -9.41 -11.00 9.15
CA GLU A 91 -10.87 -10.82 9.27
C GLU A 91 -11.37 -10.84 10.73
N LEU A 92 -10.81 -11.70 11.59
CA LEU A 92 -11.25 -11.80 12.99
C LEU A 92 -11.01 -10.50 13.79
N PHE A 93 -9.96 -9.75 13.44
CA PHE A 93 -9.61 -8.49 14.12
C PHE A 93 -9.97 -7.25 13.30
N ARG A 94 -10.93 -7.34 12.37
CA ARG A 94 -11.40 -6.19 11.58
C ARG A 94 -11.85 -5.06 12.51
N THR A 95 -11.32 -3.87 12.27
CA THR A 95 -11.67 -2.66 13.01
C THR A 95 -12.66 -1.80 12.22
N GLU A 96 -13.17 -0.71 12.82
CA GLU A 96 -13.91 0.28 12.04
C GLU A 96 -13.02 0.86 10.95
N GLU A 97 -13.56 0.87 9.74
CA GLU A 97 -12.84 1.26 8.55
C GLU A 97 -12.79 2.78 8.41
N GLU A 98 -11.61 3.28 8.04
CA GLU A 98 -11.33 4.71 7.93
C GLU A 98 -11.15 5.09 6.45
N LEU A 99 -12.05 5.92 5.92
CA LEU A 99 -11.87 6.45 4.56
C LEU A 99 -10.57 7.27 4.47
N LEU A 100 -9.68 6.86 3.57
CA LEU A 100 -8.45 7.57 3.27
C LEU A 100 -8.79 8.87 2.54
N LEU A 101 -8.36 10.00 3.10
CA LEU A 101 -8.63 11.33 2.58
C LEU A 101 -7.41 11.95 1.92
N GLU A 102 -6.21 11.62 2.41
CA GLU A 102 -4.98 12.27 1.98
C GLU A 102 -3.79 11.32 2.10
N VAL A 103 -2.92 11.36 1.09
CA VAL A 103 -1.61 10.71 1.10
C VAL A 103 -0.55 11.76 0.81
N ASN A 104 0.43 11.86 1.68
CA ASN A 104 1.55 12.79 1.53
C ASN A 104 2.86 12.03 1.42
N PHE A 105 3.68 12.43 0.45
CA PHE A 105 5.05 12.00 0.28
C PHE A 105 5.97 13.19 0.55
N SER A 106 6.87 13.05 1.53
CA SER A 106 7.88 14.08 1.85
C SER A 106 9.27 13.48 1.77
N PHE A 107 10.07 13.90 0.79
CA PHE A 107 11.45 13.44 0.63
C PHE A 107 12.41 14.29 1.46
N ASP A 108 13.19 13.63 2.32
CA ASP A 108 14.30 14.25 3.04
C ASP A 108 15.62 14.01 2.29
N LYS A 109 16.22 15.10 1.80
CA LYS A 109 17.49 15.07 1.06
C LYS A 109 18.67 14.62 1.91
N THR A 110 18.62 14.80 3.22
CA THR A 110 19.71 14.48 4.14
C THR A 110 19.76 12.99 4.42
N THR A 111 18.62 12.38 4.72
CA THR A 111 18.50 10.95 5.02
C THR A 111 18.26 10.09 3.78
N LYS A 112 17.88 10.72 2.65
CA LYS A 112 17.39 10.06 1.42
C LYS A 112 16.15 9.19 1.64
N GLN A 113 15.41 9.46 2.72
CA GLN A 113 14.19 8.74 3.05
C GLN A 113 12.96 9.55 2.66
N THR A 114 11.89 8.83 2.33
CA THR A 114 10.56 9.40 2.12
C THR A 114 9.71 9.14 3.34
N VAL A 115 9.12 10.20 3.90
CA VAL A 115 8.05 10.07 4.88
C VAL A 115 6.74 9.96 4.13
N LEU A 116 6.13 8.77 4.19
CA LEU A 116 4.78 8.49 3.71
C LEU A 116 3.80 8.72 4.86
N SER A 117 2.77 9.51 4.62
CA SER A 117 1.69 9.77 5.57
C SER A 117 0.33 9.47 4.95
N LEU A 118 -0.45 8.59 5.55
CA LEU A 118 -1.83 8.27 5.20
C LEU A 118 -2.74 8.92 6.24
N SER A 119 -3.68 9.76 5.82
CA SER A 119 -4.60 10.44 6.73
C SER A 119 -6.05 10.15 6.40
N SER A 120 -6.83 9.80 7.42
CA SER A 120 -8.28 9.82 7.42
C SER A 120 -8.81 10.99 8.26
N LYS A 121 -10.12 10.96 8.56
CA LYS A 121 -10.76 11.90 9.48
C LYS A 121 -10.18 11.79 10.89
N ASN A 122 -9.99 10.56 11.38
CA ASN A 122 -9.64 10.32 12.78
C ASN A 122 -8.19 9.89 12.99
N VAL A 123 -7.50 9.39 11.95
CA VAL A 123 -6.18 8.78 12.09
C VAL A 123 -5.18 9.35 11.08
N ILE A 124 -3.91 9.40 11.49
CA ILE A 124 -2.75 9.62 10.63
C ILE A 124 -1.76 8.48 10.87
N ALA A 125 -1.45 7.72 9.83
CA ALA A 125 -0.40 6.70 9.85
C ALA A 125 0.83 7.20 9.10
N LYS A 126 2.01 7.08 9.71
CA LYS A 126 3.28 7.56 9.14
C LYS A 126 4.33 6.46 9.11
N ILE A 127 5.16 6.47 8.08
CA ILE A 127 6.35 5.62 7.99
C ILE A 127 7.46 6.36 7.23
N ALA A 128 8.71 6.17 7.67
CA ALA A 128 9.89 6.59 6.91
C ALA A 128 10.36 5.39 6.08
N LEU A 129 10.55 5.60 4.79
CA LEU A 129 10.79 4.58 3.79
C LEU A 129 12.06 4.92 3.01
N ASP A 130 12.82 3.91 2.64
CA ASP A 130 13.77 4.03 1.53
C ASP A 130 13.05 3.83 0.19
N GLU A 131 13.79 4.02 -0.90
CA GLU A 131 13.31 3.83 -2.27
C GLU A 131 12.67 2.44 -2.47
N SER A 132 13.39 1.39 -2.05
CA SER A 132 13.02 0.01 -2.32
C SER A 132 11.71 -0.37 -1.62
N THR A 133 11.53 0.08 -0.37
CA THR A 133 10.35 -0.18 0.42
C THR A 133 9.17 0.62 -0.09
N LEU A 134 9.39 1.87 -0.51
CA LEU A 134 8.36 2.69 -1.13
C LEU A 134 7.85 2.06 -2.43
N GLN A 135 8.75 1.65 -3.33
CA GLN A 135 8.37 0.95 -4.57
C GLN A 135 7.60 -0.34 -4.29
N LYS A 136 8.04 -1.14 -3.30
CA LYS A 136 7.33 -2.36 -2.89
C LYS A 136 5.92 -2.06 -2.39
N ILE A 137 5.74 -1.03 -1.57
CA ILE A 137 4.39 -0.64 -1.08
C ILE A 137 3.49 -0.25 -2.27
N ILE A 138 3.98 0.61 -3.17
CA ILE A 138 3.19 1.03 -4.35
C ILE A 138 2.86 -0.17 -5.25
N TYR A 139 3.82 -1.05 -5.47
CA TYR A 139 3.63 -2.28 -6.23
C TYR A 139 2.57 -3.20 -5.60
N VAL A 140 2.63 -3.41 -4.29
CA VAL A 140 1.68 -4.26 -3.54
C VAL A 140 0.27 -3.65 -3.55
N ILE A 141 0.14 -2.33 -3.46
CA ILE A 141 -1.15 -1.64 -3.62
C ILE A 141 -1.68 -1.83 -5.05
N LYS A 142 -0.82 -1.66 -6.06
CA LYS A 142 -1.16 -1.78 -7.48
C LYS A 142 -1.56 -3.21 -7.86
N SER A 143 -0.87 -4.22 -7.33
CA SER A 143 -1.17 -5.64 -7.62
C SER A 143 -2.52 -6.11 -7.07
N ALA A 144 -3.04 -5.44 -6.03
CA ALA A 144 -4.36 -5.73 -5.49
C ALA A 144 -5.50 -5.14 -6.35
N ILE A 145 -5.22 -4.33 -7.37
CA ILE A 145 -6.26 -3.70 -8.20
C ILE A 145 -6.77 -4.68 -9.27
N PRO A 146 -8.10 -4.87 -9.43
CA PRO A 146 -8.65 -5.74 -10.47
C PRO A 146 -8.69 -5.04 -11.84
N PHE A 147 -7.55 -4.99 -12.53
CA PHE A 147 -7.36 -4.25 -13.79
C PHE A 147 -8.47 -4.47 -14.84
N MET A 148 -8.90 -5.72 -15.03
CA MET A 148 -9.98 -6.07 -15.99
C MET A 148 -11.34 -5.48 -15.60
N LYS A 149 -11.69 -5.50 -14.31
CA LYS A 149 -12.97 -4.94 -13.82
C LYS A 149 -12.96 -3.41 -13.88
N TRP A 150 -11.79 -2.81 -13.68
CA TRP A 150 -11.62 -1.37 -13.72
C TRP A 150 -11.37 -0.82 -15.14
N GLY A 151 -11.26 -1.68 -16.16
CA GLY A 151 -11.02 -1.25 -17.54
C GLY A 151 -9.68 -0.53 -17.72
N ILE A 152 -8.69 -0.86 -16.90
CA ILE A 152 -7.34 -0.29 -16.94
C ILE A 152 -6.32 -1.33 -17.42
N SER A 153 -5.22 -0.86 -18.01
CA SER A 153 -4.13 -1.73 -18.47
C SER A 153 -3.43 -2.40 -17.28
N ARG A 154 -2.85 -3.59 -17.49
CA ARG A 154 -1.95 -4.23 -16.50
C ARG A 154 -0.68 -3.41 -16.22
N HIS A 155 -0.38 -2.46 -17.11
CA HIS A 155 0.74 -1.52 -16.97
C HIS A 155 0.32 -0.19 -16.32
N PHE A 156 -0.97 -0.02 -15.99
CA PHE A 156 -1.46 1.11 -15.20
C PHE A 156 -0.78 1.12 -13.84
#